data_AF-A0A8T4KHC5-F1
#
_entry.id   AF-A0A8T4KHC5-F1
#
_cell.length_a   1.000
_cell.length_b   1.000
_cell.length_c   1.000
_cell.angle_alpha   90.00
_cell.angle_beta   90.00
_cell.angle_gamma   90.00
#
_symmetry.space_group_name_H-M   'P 1'
#
loop_
_entity.id
_entity.type
_entity.pdbx_description
1 polymer ?
#
loop_
_entity_poly.entity_id
_entity_poly.type
_entity_poly.pdbx_seq_one_letter_code
_entity_poly.pdbx_strand_id
1 'polypeptide(L)' 'MSIWKNIKCPGCKKPNERNELKQRDGLCLFCGYKIVGNLNHFGGN' A
#
# COMPACT_ATOMS: atom_id res chain seq x y z
N MET A 1 20.40 1.19 -4.19
CA MET A 1 19.46 0.06 -4.40
C MET A 1 18.24 0.29 -3.50
N SER A 2 17.13 0.83 -4.03
CA SER A 2 15.98 1.28 -3.21
C SER A 2 15.05 0.11 -2.87
N ILE A 3 15.21 -0.46 -1.67
CA ILE A 3 14.64 -1.76 -1.24
C ILE A 3 13.12 -1.72 -0.91
N TRP A 4 12.44 -0.58 -1.05
CA TRP A 4 11.05 -0.39 -0.57
C TRP A 4 10.00 -0.19 -1.67
N LYS A 5 10.11 -0.84 -2.84
CA LYS A 5 9.20 -0.58 -3.97
C LYS A 5 7.86 -1.32 -3.97
N ASN A 6 7.63 -2.34 -3.13
CA ASN A 6 6.41 -3.17 -3.27
C ASN A 6 5.80 -3.55 -1.92
N ILE A 7 4.62 -2.99 -1.60
CA ILE A 7 3.84 -3.38 -0.41
C ILE A 7 3.00 -4.61 -0.77
N LYS A 8 3.24 -5.74 -0.11
CA LYS A 8 2.50 -6.97 -0.39
C LYS A 8 1.14 -6.95 0.32
N CYS A 9 0.06 -7.21 -0.43
CA CYS A 9 -1.27 -7.33 0.15
C CYS A 9 -1.39 -8.62 0.99
N PRO A 10 -1.86 -8.57 2.23
CA PRO A 10 -2.05 -9.79 3.04
C PRO A 10 -3.20 -10.67 2.52
N GLY A 11 -4.22 -10.08 1.88
CA GLY A 11 -5.35 -10.81 1.30
C GLY A 11 -4.98 -11.58 0.04
N CYS A 12 -4.56 -10.90 -1.03
CA CYS A 12 -4.27 -11.55 -2.33
C CYS A 12 -2.80 -11.84 -2.59
N LYS A 13 -1.89 -11.49 -1.65
CA LYS A 13 -0.43 -11.68 -1.76
C LYS A 13 0.22 -10.99 -2.98
N LYS A 14 -0.51 -10.16 -3.72
CA LYS A 14 0.04 -9.38 -4.84
C LYS A 14 0.83 -8.18 -4.33
N PRO A 15 1.93 -7.81 -5.02
CA PRO A 15 2.67 -6.59 -4.73
C PRO A 15 1.87 -5.37 -5.18
N ASN A 16 1.89 -4.30 -4.40
CA ASN A 16 1.23 -3.04 -4.71
C ASN A 16 2.25 -1.91 -4.64
N GLU A 17 2.13 -0.96 -5.56
CA GLU A 17 2.95 0.26 -5.54
C GLU A 17 2.49 1.20 -4.43
N ARG A 18 3.44 1.78 -3.70
CA ARG A 18 3.14 2.66 -2.57
C ARG A 18 2.36 3.90 -2.99
N ASN A 19 2.72 4.53 -4.12
CA ASN A 19 2.03 5.74 -4.60
C ASN A 19 0.59 5.45 -5.00
N GLU A 20 0.34 4.31 -5.64
CA GLU A 20 -1.00 3.88 -6.01
C GLU A 20 -1.83 3.53 -4.77
N LEU A 21 -1.25 2.82 -3.81
CA LEU A 21 -1.91 2.59 -2.52
C LEU A 21 -2.24 3.90 -1.81
N LYS A 22 -1.34 4.89 -1.85
CA LYS A 22 -1.58 6.19 -1.24
C LYS A 22 -2.79 6.91 -1.85
N GLN A 23 -2.89 6.90 -3.17
CA GLN A 23 -4.03 7.48 -3.90
C GLN A 23 -5.34 6.74 -3.62
N ARG A 24 -5.28 5.44 -3.35
CA ARG A 24 -6.43 4.57 -3.09
C ARG A 24 -6.74 4.38 -1.61
N ASP A 25 -6.29 5.27 -0.74
CA ASP A 25 -6.49 5.19 0.72
C ASP A 25 -6.10 3.82 1.33
N GLY A 26 -5.04 3.21 0.79
CA GLY A 26 -4.45 1.98 1.29
C GLY A 26 -5.16 0.73 0.80
N LEU A 27 -6.08 0.86 -0.16
CA LEU A 27 -6.79 -0.27 -0.76
C LEU A 27 -5.92 -0.94 -1.84
N CYS A 28 -5.80 -2.27 -1.73
CA CYS A 28 -5.11 -3.11 -2.70
C CYS A 28 -5.66 -2.90 -4.11
N LEU A 29 -4.77 -2.73 -5.09
CA LEU A 29 -5.12 -2.52 -6.49
C LEU A 29 -5.82 -3.74 -7.10
N PHE A 30 -5.59 -4.93 -6.56
CA PHE A 30 -6.04 -6.20 -7.16
C PHE A 30 -7.31 -6.76 -6.53
N CYS A 31 -7.45 -6.65 -5.20
CA CYS A 31 -8.57 -7.27 -4.48
C CYS A 31 -9.37 -6.29 -3.61
N GLY A 32 -8.98 -5.01 -3.56
CA GLY A 32 -9.65 -4.00 -2.73
C GLY A 32 -9.43 -4.15 -1.22
N TYR A 33 -8.65 -5.13 -0.76
CA TYR A 33 -8.31 -5.28 0.65
C TYR A 33 -7.56 -4.05 1.20
N LYS A 34 -7.96 -3.53 2.36
CA LYS A 34 -7.29 -2.37 3.00
C LYS A 34 -5.99 -2.79 3.68
N ILE A 35 -4.85 -2.49 3.03
CA ILE A 35 -3.51 -2.90 3.46
C ILE A 35 -2.99 -2.01 4.60
N VAL A 36 -3.25 -0.71 4.56
CA VAL A 36 -2.82 0.24 5.59
C VAL A 36 -4.01 1.08 6.04
N GLY A 37 -4.35 0.97 7.31
CA GLY A 37 -5.31 1.87 7.95
C GLY A 37 -4.62 3.20 8.19
N ASN A 38 -5.09 4.24 7.50
CA ASN A 38 -4.64 5.63 7.67
C ASN A 38 -3.20 5.89 7.19
N LEU A 39 -3.03 6.04 5.87
CA LEU A 39 -1.77 6.46 5.22
C LEU A 39 -1.24 7.81 5.70
N ASN A 40 -2.04 8.59 6.41
CA ASN A 40 -1.63 9.86 7.01
C ASN A 40 -0.51 9.70 8.05
N HIS A 41 -0.28 8.50 8.60
CA HIS A 41 0.81 8.27 9.54
C HIS A 41 2.18 8.04 8.86
N PHE A 42 2.24 7.79 7.55
CA PHE A 42 3.51 7.57 6.83
C PHE A 42 4.12 8.86 6.25
N GLY A 43 3.59 10.02 6.61
CA GLY A 43 4.06 11.33 6.14
C GLY A 43 4.12 12.41 7.24
N GLY A 44 4.20 12.02 8.51
CA GLY A 44 4.37 12.96 9.62
C GLY A 44 5.79 12.90 10.20
N ASN A 45 6.58 13.93 9.88
CA ASN A 45 7.93 14.29 10.38
C ASN A 45 9.02 13.21 10.36
#